data_AF-A0A857JD68-F1
#
_entry.id   AF-A0A857JD68-F1
#
_cell.length_a   1.000
_cell.length_b   1.000
_cell.length_c   1.000
_cell.angle_alpha   90.00
_cell.angle_beta   90.00
_cell.angle_gamma   90.00
#
_symmetry.space_group_name_H-M   'P 1'
#
loop_
_entity.id
_entity.type
_entity.pdbx_description
1 polymer ?
#
loop_
_entity_poly.entity_id
_entity_poly.type
_entity_poly.pdbx_seq_one_letter_code
_entity_poly.pdbx_strand_id
1 'polypeptide(L)'
;MLIVLSNSDMSEDERAELEQKYTFIVDKIITFLSTEEVLEAFKLSYSETFTESELQDLVNFYSSPTGEKFLSHSGALNENFMDKISPKFNSLINEFRQVD
;
A
#
# COMPACT_ATOMS: atom_id res chain seq x y z
N MET A 1 -4.04 -2.18 9.88
CA MET A 1 -3.31 -3.19 10.69
C MET A 1 -2.53 -2.58 11.85
N LEU A 2 -1.92 -1.39 11.70
CA LEU A 2 -1.33 -0.61 12.82
C LEU A 2 -2.34 -0.22 13.92
N ILE A 3 -3.63 -0.16 13.59
CA ILE A 3 -4.72 0.19 14.53
C ILE A 3 -4.97 -0.89 15.61
N VAL A 4 -4.49 -2.13 15.42
CA VAL A 4 -4.68 -3.20 16.42
C VAL A 4 -3.73 -3.04 17.62
N LEU A 5 -2.65 -2.27 17.49
CA LEU A 5 -1.63 -2.11 18.54
C LEU A 5 -1.92 -0.99 19.54
N SER A 6 -2.90 -0.12 19.28
CA SER A 6 -3.20 1.01 20.17
C SER A 6 -4.25 0.72 21.25
N ASN A 7 -4.86 -0.47 21.26
CA ASN A 7 -6.04 -0.79 22.09
C ASN A 7 -5.94 -2.08 22.92
N SER A 8 -4.73 -2.62 23.14
CA SER A 8 -4.55 -3.79 24.00
C SER A 8 -3.78 -3.43 25.26
N ASP A 9 -4.29 -3.84 26.42
CA ASP A 9 -3.61 -3.97 27.72
C ASP A 9 -2.44 -4.97 27.61
N MET A 10 -1.47 -4.69 26.74
CA MET A 10 -0.25 -5.47 26.59
C MET A 10 0.78 -4.94 27.57
N SER A 11 1.41 -5.85 28.31
CA SER A 11 2.58 -5.52 29.13
C SER A 11 3.74 -5.06 28.24
N GLU A 12 4.67 -4.29 28.82
CA GLU A 12 5.87 -3.83 28.11
C GLU A 12 6.69 -5.01 27.55
N ASP A 13 6.74 -6.14 28.28
CA ASP A 13 7.44 -7.35 27.86
C ASP A 13 6.78 -8.01 26.63
N GLU A 14 5.45 -8.13 26.62
CA GLU A 14 4.71 -8.66 25.47
C GLU A 14 4.85 -7.76 24.25
N ARG A 15 4.89 -6.44 24.46
CA ARG A 15 5.12 -5.46 23.39
C ARG A 15 6.52 -5.58 22.81
N ALA A 16 7.55 -5.70 23.65
CA ALA A 16 8.92 -5.87 23.20
C ALA A 16 9.10 -7.18 22.42
N GLU A 17 8.50 -8.28 22.87
CA GLU A 17 8.53 -9.55 22.15
C GLU A 17 7.83 -9.45 20.78
N LEU A 18 6.69 -8.75 20.72
CA LEU A 18 5.96 -8.56 19.47
C LEU A 18 6.73 -7.67 18.49
N GLU A 19 7.34 -6.58 18.96
CA GLU A 19 8.18 -5.69 18.15
C GLU A 19 9.39 -6.45 17.58
N GLN A 20 10.01 -7.34 18.36
CA GLN A 20 11.10 -8.20 17.90
C GLN A 20 10.64 -9.18 16.82
N LYS A 21 9.51 -9.86 17.02
CA LYS A 21 8.93 -10.77 16.02
C LYS A 21 8.56 -10.04 14.73
N TYR A 22 7.98 -8.85 14.86
CA TYR A 22 7.62 -8.02 13.72
C TYR A 22 8.86 -7.62 12.92
N THR A 23 9.90 -7.12 13.61
CA THR A 23 11.17 -6.74 12.98
C THR A 23 11.78 -7.93 12.24
N PHE A 24 11.81 -9.11 12.86
CA PHE A 24 12.32 -10.33 12.22
C PHE A 24 11.54 -10.69 10.94
N ILE A 25 10.21 -10.59 10.96
CA ILE A 25 9.37 -10.87 9.78
C ILE A 25 9.64 -9.83 8.68
N VAL A 26 9.71 -8.54 9.03
CA VAL A 26 10.00 -7.47 8.08
C VAL A 26 11.36 -7.68 7.42
N ASP A 27 12.39 -8.01 8.20
CA ASP A 27 13.74 -8.30 7.67
C ASP A 27 13.73 -9.49 6.70
N LYS A 28 12.97 -10.54 7.01
CA LYS A 28 12.81 -11.69 6.11
C LYS A 28 12.14 -11.30 4.80
N ILE A 29 11.11 -10.46 4.85
CA ILE A 29 10.43 -9.94 3.65
C ILE A 29 11.39 -9.09 2.83
N ILE A 30 12.09 -8.14 3.44
CA ILE A 30 13.07 -7.28 2.75
C ILE A 30 14.16 -8.12 2.10
N THR A 31 14.69 -9.11 2.83
CA THR A 31 15.72 -10.02 2.30
C THR A 31 15.21 -10.77 1.08
N PHE A 32 14.00 -11.33 1.14
CA PHE A 32 13.37 -12.03 0.02
C PHE A 32 13.17 -11.10 -1.19
N LEU A 33 12.63 -9.90 -0.98
CA LEU A 33 12.40 -8.92 -2.04
C LEU A 33 13.71 -8.40 -2.66
N SER A 34 14.82 -8.50 -1.94
CA SER A 34 16.15 -8.09 -2.42
C SER A 34 16.90 -9.20 -3.16
N THR A 35 16.31 -10.39 -3.31
CA THR A 35 16.93 -11.48 -4.07
C THR A 35 16.95 -11.17 -5.56
N GLU A 36 18.00 -11.63 -6.24
CA GLU A 36 18.12 -11.47 -7.70
C GLU A 36 16.94 -12.12 -8.44
N GLU A 37 16.44 -13.26 -7.94
CA GLU A 37 15.29 -13.95 -8.52
C GLU A 37 14.04 -13.07 -8.54
N VAL A 38 13.75 -12.36 -7.44
CA VAL A 38 12.61 -11.45 -7.37
C VAL A 38 12.84 -10.24 -8.28
N LEU A 39 14.06 -9.69 -8.30
CA LEU A 39 14.40 -8.57 -9.19
C LEU A 39 14.22 -8.96 -10.67
N GLU A 40 14.69 -10.13 -11.08
CA GLU A 40 14.56 -10.65 -12.44
C GLU A 40 13.08 -10.92 -12.79
N ALA A 41 12.29 -11.47 -11.86
CA ALA A 41 10.85 -11.63 -12.07
C ALA A 41 10.14 -10.28 -12.29
N PHE A 42 10.53 -9.23 -11.56
CA PHE A 42 10.03 -7.88 -11.79
C PHE A 42 10.43 -7.35 -13.18
N LYS A 43 11.71 -7.45 -13.55
CA LYS A 43 12.18 -7.01 -14.87
C LYS A 43 11.42 -7.70 -16.00
N LEU A 44 11.26 -9.02 -15.91
CA LEU A 44 10.55 -9.82 -16.90
C LEU A 44 9.08 -9.40 -17.02
N SER A 45 8.41 -9.19 -15.88
CA SER A 45 6.99 -8.76 -15.89
C SER A 45 6.79 -7.42 -16.62
N TYR A 46 7.73 -6.47 -16.43
CA TYR A 46 7.68 -5.18 -17.11
C TYR A 46 8.03 -5.29 -18.59
N SER A 47 9.05 -6.08 -18.95
CA SER A 47 9.45 -6.24 -20.36
C SER A 47 8.45 -7.03 -21.19
N GLU A 48 7.66 -7.92 -20.58
CA GLU A 48 6.56 -8.64 -21.25
C GLU A 48 5.31 -7.77 -21.44
N THR A 49 5.12 -6.74 -20.60
CA THR A 49 3.91 -5.92 -20.59
C THR A 49 4.07 -4.62 -21.38
N PHE A 50 5.25 -4.02 -21.32
CA PHE A 50 5.53 -2.70 -21.90
C PHE A 50 6.63 -2.79 -22.95
N THR A 51 6.50 -1.96 -23.97
CA THR A 51 7.60 -1.70 -24.91
C THR A 51 8.71 -0.88 -24.23
N GLU A 52 9.91 -0.92 -24.79
CA GLU A 52 11.04 -0.13 -24.28
C GLU A 52 10.73 1.38 -24.24
N SER A 53 10.04 1.91 -25.25
CA SER A 53 9.64 3.32 -25.28
C SER A 53 8.64 3.67 -24.17
N GLU A 54 7.68 2.79 -23.88
CA GLU A 54 6.72 3.00 -22.80
C GLU A 54 7.41 2.95 -21.43
N LEU A 55 8.37 2.04 -21.25
CA LEU A 55 9.20 2.01 -20.03
C LEU A 55 9.99 3.31 -19.87
N GLN A 56 10.56 3.85 -20.95
CA GLN A 56 11.27 5.12 -20.92
C GLN A 56 10.33 6.28 -20.57
N ASP A 57 9.11 6.29 -21.09
CA ASP A 57 8.09 7.29 -20.74
C ASP A 57 7.68 7.20 -19.27
N LEU A 58 7.52 5.99 -18.73
CA LEU A 58 7.26 5.79 -17.30
C LEU A 58 8.42 6.30 -16.44
N VAL A 59 9.66 6.02 -16.82
CA VAL A 59 10.86 6.54 -16.13
C VAL A 59 10.87 8.07 -16.16
N ASN A 60 10.59 8.68 -17.31
CA ASN A 60 10.54 10.13 -17.46
C ASN A 60 9.44 10.75 -16.59
N PHE A 61 8.25 10.14 -16.57
CA PHE A 61 7.14 10.59 -15.75
C PHE A 61 7.47 10.50 -14.25
N TYR A 62 7.89 9.33 -13.77
CA TYR A 62 8.15 9.11 -12.35
C TYR A 62 9.37 9.89 -11.82
N SER A 63 10.30 10.27 -12.69
CA SER A 63 11.43 11.16 -12.35
C SER A 63 11.07 12.65 -12.36
N SER A 64 9.86 13.01 -12.79
CA SER A 64 9.39 14.41 -12.78
C SER A 64 8.86 14.82 -11.39
N PRO A 65 8.83 16.12 -11.06
CA PRO A 65 8.24 16.59 -9.80
C PRO A 65 6.77 16.17 -9.60
N THR A 66 6.02 16.05 -10.70
CA THR A 66 4.64 15.55 -10.65
C THR A 66 4.58 14.05 -10.41
N GLY A 67 5.48 13.27 -11.03
CA GLY A 67 5.60 11.84 -10.80
C GLY A 67 5.97 11.50 -9.37
N GLU A 68 6.94 12.20 -8.78
CA GLU A 68 7.31 12.05 -7.36
C GLU A 68 6.13 12.37 -6.43
N LYS A 69 5.38 13.44 -6.73
CA LYS A 69 4.17 13.78 -5.98
C LYS A 69 3.10 12.69 -6.11
N PHE A 70 2.93 12.15 -7.32
CA PHE A 70 1.97 11.07 -7.56
C PHE A 70 2.35 9.81 -6.78
N LEU A 71 3.62 9.39 -6.80
CA LEU A 71 4.10 8.23 -6.03
C LEU A 71 3.85 8.40 -4.53
N SER A 72 4.15 9.58 -3.98
CA SER A 72 3.98 9.86 -2.55
C SER A 72 2.53 10.03 -2.10
N HIS A 73 1.61 10.38 -3.00
CA HIS A 73 0.23 10.75 -2.63
C HIS A 73 -0.86 9.85 -3.25
N SER A 74 -0.53 8.92 -4.13
CA SER A 74 -1.51 8.04 -4.80
C SER A 74 -2.36 7.23 -3.81
N GLY A 75 -1.74 6.68 -2.75
CA GLY A 75 -2.48 5.98 -1.68
C GLY A 75 -3.41 6.91 -0.91
N ALA A 76 -2.90 8.06 -0.46
CA ALA A 76 -3.68 9.06 0.27
C ALA A 76 -4.83 9.66 -0.56
N LEU A 77 -4.66 9.76 -1.88
CA LEU A 77 -5.71 10.22 -2.79
C LEU A 77 -6.92 9.28 -2.75
N ASN A 78 -6.67 7.97 -2.74
CA ASN A 78 -7.73 6.96 -2.69
C ASN A 78 -8.46 6.96 -1.34
N GLU A 79 -7.72 7.06 -0.24
CA GLU A 79 -8.31 7.20 1.11
C GLU A 79 -9.19 8.45 1.21
N ASN A 80 -8.69 9.60 0.75
CA ASN A 80 -9.43 10.87 0.75
C ASN A 80 -10.67 10.82 -0.14
N PHE A 81 -10.61 10.11 -1.28
CA PHE A 81 -11.78 9.86 -2.10
C PHE A 81 -12.83 9.03 -1.33
N MET A 82 -12.41 7.95 -0.69
CA MET A 82 -13.30 7.09 0.09
C MET A 82 -13.93 7.82 1.27
N ASP A 83 -13.18 8.66 1.99
CA ASP A 83 -13.71 9.49 3.08
C ASP A 83 -14.81 10.45 2.60
N LYS A 84 -14.63 11.04 1.43
CA LYS A 84 -15.60 11.98 0.85
C LYS A 84 -16.86 11.30 0.32
N ILE A 85 -16.75 10.07 -0.17
CA ILE A 85 -17.89 9.36 -0.77
C ILE A 85 -18.63 8.46 0.23
N SER A 86 -17.97 8.00 1.30
CA SER A 86 -18.56 7.13 2.32
C SER A 86 -19.89 7.66 2.91
N PRO A 87 -20.04 8.97 3.21
CA PRO A 87 -21.33 9.49 3.67
C PRO A 87 -22.47 9.29 2.66
N LYS A 88 -22.18 9.40 1.35
CA LYS A 88 -23.18 9.16 0.30
C LYS A 88 -23.56 7.69 0.20
N PHE A 89 -22.60 6.78 0.29
CA PHE A 89 -22.90 5.35 0.36
C PHE A 89 -23.74 5.00 1.58
N ASN A 90 -23.43 5.57 2.74
CA ASN A 90 -24.20 5.35 3.96
C ASN A 90 -25.64 5.89 3.84
N SER A 91 -25.83 7.05 3.19
CA SER A 91 -27.17 7.57 2.87
C SER A 91 -27.95 6.60 2.00
N LEU A 92 -27.35 6.11 0.92
CA LEU A 92 -27.98 5.18 -0.01
C LEU A 92 -28.36 3.85 0.66
N ILE A 93 -27.49 3.30 1.51
CA ILE A 93 -27.78 2.08 2.28
C ILE A 93 -28.96 2.30 3.24
N ASN A 94 -29.04 3.45 3.89
CA ASN A 94 -30.15 3.79 4.78
C ASN A 94 -31.46 3.97 4.02
N GLU A 95 -31.43 4.55 2.81
CA GLU A 95 -32.60 4.63 1.94
C GLU A 95 -33.12 3.23 1.58
N PHE A 96 -32.24 2.30 1.18
CA PHE A 96 -32.66 0.92 0.88
C PHE A 96 -33.24 0.17 2.09
N ARG A 97 -32.74 0.43 3.30
CA ARG A 97 -33.27 -0.19 4.53
C ARG A 97 -34.65 0.33 4.95
N GLN A 98 -35.10 1.45 4.38
CA GLN A 98 -36.43 2.02 4.66
C GLN A 98 -37.49 1.59 3.63
N VAL A 99 -37.12 0.75 2.65
CA VAL A 99 -38.04 0.26 1.60
C VAL A 99 -38.63 -1.13 1.97
N ASP A 100 -38.35 -1.65 3.16
CA ASP A 100 -39.05 -2.79 3.77
C ASP A 100 -40.02 -2.34 4.87
#